data_AF-A0A8T8X6L7-F1
#
_entry.id   AF-A0A8T8X6L7-F1
#
_cell.length_a   1.000
_cell.length_b   1.000
_cell.length_c   1.000
_cell.angle_alpha   90.00
_cell.angle_beta   90.00
_cell.angle_gamma   90.00
#
_symmetry.space_group_name_H-M   'P 1'
#
loop_
_entity.id
_entity.type
_entity.pdbx_description
1 polymer ?
#
loop_
_entity_poly.entity_id
_entity_poly.type
_entity_poly.pdbx_seq_one_letter_code
_entity_poly.pdbx_strand_id
1 'polypeptide(L)'
;MAPATPTSDARKRSLLLQRTHTFLTHLTTQAPLTPTLLSNFSSEIKIHEHGLPALAPFLGRDYVGLDAARRYFEEMGAHLRYEGMRFEEEAEWVVDVARGVVVVRGWARFEARRTGQGWGEGFVYRLRMGGDSCEIEEGDFPEGEGEVKVKEYLVWADTGAAYLALRGELRGEGQGEELGLGQESGLGL
;
A
#
# COMPACT_ATOMS: atom_id res chain seq x y z
N MET A 1 -2.97 -34.95 22.25
CA MET A 1 -3.23 -34.76 20.82
C MET A 1 -2.32 -33.64 20.33
N ALA A 2 -1.38 -33.92 19.44
CA ALA A 2 -0.61 -32.85 18.78
C ALA A 2 -1.53 -32.10 17.80
N PRO A 3 -1.40 -30.76 17.67
CA PRO A 3 -2.20 -30.01 16.71
C PRO A 3 -1.89 -30.50 15.28
N ALA A 4 -2.94 -30.63 14.46
CA ALA A 4 -2.79 -30.99 13.05
C ALA A 4 -1.94 -29.94 12.33
N THR A 5 -0.95 -30.39 11.57
CA THR A 5 -0.11 -29.51 10.74
C THR A 5 -1.00 -28.78 9.74
N PRO A 6 -0.93 -27.43 9.65
CA PRO A 6 -1.74 -26.68 8.69
C PRO A 6 -1.41 -27.11 7.25
N THR A 7 -2.41 -27.08 6.38
CA THR A 7 -2.21 -27.32 4.94
C THR A 7 -1.23 -26.29 4.37
N SER A 8 -0.51 -26.66 3.30
CA SER A 8 0.45 -25.76 2.63
C SER A 8 -0.16 -24.38 2.32
N ASP A 9 -1.40 -24.36 1.82
CA ASP A 9 -2.14 -23.13 1.52
C ASP A 9 -2.49 -22.31 2.76
N ALA A 10 -2.89 -22.95 3.87
CA ALA A 10 -3.16 -22.23 5.11
C ALA A 10 -1.88 -21.56 5.65
N ARG A 11 -0.74 -22.24 5.58
CA ARG A 11 0.57 -21.68 5.93
C ARG A 11 0.94 -20.51 5.02
N LYS A 12 0.80 -20.65 3.70
CA LYS A 12 1.07 -19.58 2.72
C LYS A 12 0.18 -18.37 3.00
N ARG A 13 -1.12 -18.58 3.23
CA ARG A 13 -2.06 -17.51 3.60
C ARG A 13 -1.60 -16.77 4.86
N SER A 14 -1.24 -17.48 5.93
CA SER A 14 -0.73 -16.84 7.15
C SER A 14 0.52 -15.99 6.90
N LEU A 15 1.45 -16.47 6.08
CA LEU A 15 2.66 -15.71 5.72
C LEU A 15 2.35 -14.43 4.93
N LEU A 16 1.42 -14.51 3.96
CA LEU A 16 0.97 -13.35 3.19
C LEU A 16 0.35 -12.27 4.09
N LEU A 17 -0.52 -12.69 5.01
CA LEU A 17 -1.19 -11.78 5.93
C LEU A 17 -0.19 -11.15 6.90
N GLN A 18 0.66 -11.95 7.53
CA GLN A 18 1.69 -11.47 8.44
C GLN A 18 2.63 -10.46 7.77
N ARG A 19 3.06 -10.75 6.53
CA ARG A 19 3.93 -9.84 5.78
C ARG A 19 3.22 -8.56 5.38
N THR A 20 1.96 -8.66 4.97
CA THR A 20 1.13 -7.49 4.67
C THR A 20 0.97 -6.60 5.90
N HIS A 21 0.61 -7.15 7.05
CA HIS A 21 0.52 -6.40 8.31
C HIS A 21 1.81 -5.69 8.67
N THR A 22 2.95 -6.39 8.56
CA THR A 22 4.27 -5.84 8.86
C THR A 22 4.58 -4.66 7.93
N PHE A 23 4.35 -4.83 6.62
CA PHE A 23 4.54 -3.78 5.63
C PHE A 23 3.65 -2.56 5.90
N LEU A 24 2.34 -2.76 6.10
CA LEU A 24 1.39 -1.68 6.35
C LEU A 24 1.69 -0.96 7.67
N THR A 25 2.11 -1.68 8.70
CA THR A 25 2.54 -1.09 9.98
C THR A 25 3.77 -0.20 9.79
N HIS A 26 4.80 -0.69 9.08
CA HIS A 26 5.99 0.11 8.81
C HIS A 26 5.70 1.33 7.91
N LEU A 27 4.77 1.20 6.97
CA LEU A 27 4.35 2.28 6.09
C LEU A 27 3.60 3.40 6.82
N THR A 28 2.78 3.05 7.82
CA THR A 28 1.94 3.99 8.58
C THR A 28 2.65 4.66 9.74
N THR A 29 3.66 4.00 10.33
CA THR A 29 4.30 4.47 11.57
C THR A 29 5.38 5.51 11.35
N GLN A 30 5.91 5.71 10.13
CA GLN A 30 7.10 6.56 9.95
C GLN A 30 7.12 7.34 8.63
N ALA A 31 7.24 8.66 8.75
CA ALA A 31 7.84 9.53 7.75
C ALA A 31 8.98 10.34 8.42
N PRO A 32 10.16 10.49 7.78
CA PRO A 32 10.50 10.05 6.42
C PRO A 32 10.90 8.55 6.34
N LEU A 33 10.97 8.02 5.11
CA LEU A 33 11.52 6.71 4.72
C LEU A 33 12.54 6.17 5.72
N THR A 34 12.23 5.05 6.36
CA THR A 34 13.16 4.40 7.26
C THR A 34 13.78 3.17 6.61
N PRO A 35 15.01 2.81 7.01
CA PRO A 35 15.58 1.49 6.70
C PRO A 35 14.60 0.34 7.01
N THR A 36 13.72 0.53 8.00
CA THR A 36 12.65 -0.38 8.38
C THR A 36 11.59 -0.58 7.29
N LEU A 37 11.20 0.46 6.56
CA LEU A 37 10.27 0.31 5.43
C LEU A 37 10.95 -0.44 4.28
N LEU A 38 12.18 -0.04 3.94
CA LEU A 38 12.94 -0.65 2.83
C LEU A 38 13.23 -2.14 3.06
N SER A 39 13.39 -2.58 4.31
CA SER A 39 13.62 -3.98 4.64
C SER A 39 12.42 -4.89 4.35
N ASN A 40 11.23 -4.36 4.07
CA ASN A 40 10.06 -5.17 3.66
C ASN A 40 10.14 -5.61 2.20
N PHE A 41 10.94 -4.92 1.38
CA PHE A 41 11.02 -5.15 -0.05
C PHE A 41 12.05 -6.23 -0.40
N SER A 42 11.78 -6.98 -1.46
CA SER A 42 12.78 -7.85 -2.06
C SER A 42 13.83 -7.01 -2.80
N SER A 43 15.02 -7.58 -3.00
CA SER A 43 16.06 -6.99 -3.85
C SER A 43 15.57 -6.56 -5.25
N GLU A 44 14.60 -7.29 -5.81
CA GLU A 44 13.98 -7.06 -7.13
C GLU A 44 12.61 -6.36 -7.09
N ILE A 45 12.28 -5.65 -6.01
CA ILE A 45 10.98 -4.98 -5.86
C ILE A 45 10.63 -4.15 -7.10
N LYS A 46 9.39 -4.27 -7.57
CA LYS A 46 8.77 -3.37 -8.54
C LYS A 46 7.73 -2.50 -7.83
N ILE A 47 7.89 -1.18 -7.88
CA ILE A 47 6.86 -0.21 -7.46
C ILE A 47 6.29 0.49 -8.70
N HIS A 48 4.98 0.64 -8.75
CA HIS A 48 4.30 1.43 -9.78
C HIS A 48 3.06 2.10 -9.19
N GLU A 49 3.02 3.43 -9.25
CA GLU A 49 1.79 4.19 -8.97
C GLU A 49 1.12 4.58 -10.28
N HIS A 50 -0.10 4.08 -10.46
CA HIS A 50 -0.84 4.26 -11.70
C HIS A 50 -1.36 5.69 -11.83
N GLY A 51 -1.05 6.30 -12.98
CA GLY A 51 -1.46 7.65 -13.31
C GLY A 51 -0.76 8.12 -14.57
N LEU A 52 -1.23 9.21 -15.16
CA LEU A 52 -0.52 9.84 -16.27
C LEU A 52 0.74 10.55 -15.71
N PRO A 53 1.96 10.31 -16.22
CA PRO A 53 3.20 10.91 -15.69
C PRO A 53 3.22 12.45 -15.68
N ALA A 54 2.37 13.09 -16.48
CA ALA A 54 2.23 14.55 -16.50
C ALA A 54 1.51 15.11 -15.26
N LEU A 55 0.82 14.26 -14.48
CA LEU A 55 0.04 14.69 -13.32
C LEU A 55 0.90 14.87 -12.06
N ALA A 56 1.90 14.01 -11.87
CA ALA A 56 2.88 14.13 -10.82
C ALA A 56 4.13 13.31 -11.19
N PRO A 57 5.33 13.69 -10.69
CA PRO A 57 6.58 13.12 -11.17
C PRO A 57 6.80 11.66 -10.74
N PHE A 58 6.06 11.16 -9.75
CA PHE A 58 6.13 9.77 -9.29
C PHE A 58 5.15 8.81 -10.00
N LEU A 59 4.27 9.33 -10.86
CA LEU A 59 3.21 8.55 -11.51
C LEU A 59 3.64 7.90 -12.82
N GLY A 60 3.00 6.78 -13.14
CA GLY A 60 2.99 6.14 -14.46
C GLY A 60 4.35 5.60 -14.91
N ARG A 61 5.21 5.22 -13.96
CA ARG A 61 6.54 4.69 -14.21
C ARG A 61 6.90 3.58 -13.23
N ASP A 62 7.78 2.69 -13.68
CA ASP A 62 8.29 1.59 -12.86
C ASP A 62 9.52 2.03 -12.07
N TYR A 63 9.54 1.71 -10.78
CA TYR A 63 10.73 1.76 -9.93
C TYR A 63 11.14 0.33 -9.60
N VAL A 64 12.25 -0.12 -10.18
CA VAL A 64 12.72 -1.51 -10.05
C VAL A 64 14.01 -1.57 -9.22
N GLY A 65 14.01 -2.42 -8.20
CA GLY A 65 15.08 -2.63 -7.25
C GLY A 65 15.05 -1.66 -6.05
N LEU A 66 15.77 -2.00 -4.99
CA LEU A 66 15.75 -1.26 -3.72
C LEU A 66 16.15 0.22 -3.85
N ASP A 67 17.14 0.53 -4.69
CA ASP A 67 17.55 1.91 -4.93
C ASP A 67 16.45 2.72 -5.61
N ALA A 68 15.71 2.12 -6.55
CA ALA A 68 14.58 2.77 -7.19
C ALA A 68 13.39 2.91 -6.23
N ALA A 69 13.14 1.89 -5.41
CA ALA A 69 12.11 1.96 -4.37
C ALA A 69 12.37 3.12 -3.40
N ARG A 70 13.63 3.32 -2.99
CA ARG A 70 14.01 4.50 -2.19
C ARG A 70 13.66 5.80 -2.93
N ARG A 71 14.07 5.94 -4.20
CA ARG A 71 13.78 7.14 -4.99
C ARG A 71 12.28 7.43 -5.12
N TYR A 72 11.44 6.40 -5.28
CA TYR A 72 9.98 6.56 -5.33
C TYR A 72 9.44 7.28 -4.11
N PHE A 73 9.75 6.78 -2.90
CA PHE A 73 9.25 7.38 -1.67
C PHE A 73 9.90 8.73 -1.36
N GLU A 74 11.16 8.96 -1.77
CA GLU A 74 11.82 10.28 -1.68
C GLU A 74 11.12 11.29 -2.59
N GLU A 75 10.82 10.92 -3.83
CA GLU A 75 10.14 11.76 -4.81
C GLU A 75 8.70 12.07 -4.38
N MET A 76 7.91 11.06 -4.03
CA MET A 76 6.57 11.24 -3.46
C MET A 76 6.62 12.14 -2.20
N GLY A 77 7.54 11.86 -1.28
CA GLY A 77 7.71 12.60 -0.03
C GLY A 77 8.21 14.03 -0.20
N ALA A 78 8.89 14.36 -1.31
CA ALA A 78 9.30 15.72 -1.65
C ALA A 78 8.12 16.59 -2.09
N HIS A 79 7.08 15.97 -2.65
CA HIS A 79 5.90 16.64 -3.17
C HIS A 79 4.71 16.63 -2.20
N LEU A 80 4.51 15.52 -1.51
CA LEU A 80 3.36 15.26 -0.66
C LEU A 80 3.78 14.97 0.79
N ARG A 81 2.88 15.26 1.72
CA ARG A 81 2.84 14.65 3.06
C ARG A 81 1.48 13.98 3.24
N TYR A 82 1.40 13.01 4.13
CA TYR A 82 0.15 12.36 4.48
C TYR A 82 0.00 12.20 5.99
N GLU A 83 -1.24 12.14 6.45
CA GLU A 83 -1.62 11.90 7.84
C GLU A 83 -2.85 11.00 7.94
N GLY A 84 -3.02 10.36 9.09
CA GLY A 84 -4.19 9.51 9.36
C GLY A 84 -4.32 8.31 8.41
N MET A 85 -3.20 7.79 7.90
CA MET A 85 -3.20 6.62 7.02
C MET A 85 -3.71 5.39 7.77
N ARG A 86 -4.75 4.76 7.22
CA ARG A 86 -5.38 3.54 7.77
C ARG A 86 -5.81 2.62 6.64
N PHE A 87 -6.03 1.35 6.98
CA PHE A 87 -6.42 0.30 6.04
C PHE A 87 -7.71 -0.36 6.50
N GLU A 88 -8.41 -0.99 5.56
CA GLU A 88 -9.56 -1.82 5.88
C GLU A 88 -9.14 -3.05 6.72
N GLU A 89 -10.11 -3.65 7.41
CA GLU A 89 -9.89 -4.83 8.24
C GLU A 89 -9.40 -6.02 7.40
N GLU A 90 -8.60 -6.90 8.01
CA GLU A 90 -8.03 -8.08 7.32
C GLU A 90 -9.11 -8.97 6.66
N ALA A 91 -10.31 -9.01 7.24
CA ALA A 91 -11.43 -9.78 6.72
C ALA A 91 -11.91 -9.30 5.33
N GLU A 92 -11.66 -8.04 5.00
CA GLU A 92 -12.05 -7.40 3.73
C GLU A 92 -10.96 -7.53 2.65
N TRP A 93 -9.75 -7.97 3.01
CA TRP A 93 -8.64 -8.09 2.07
C TRP A 93 -8.91 -9.18 1.03
N VAL A 94 -8.60 -8.88 -0.24
CA VAL A 94 -8.64 -9.90 -1.30
C VAL A 94 -7.29 -10.62 -1.33
N VAL A 95 -7.29 -11.92 -1.02
CA VAL A 95 -6.08 -12.75 -0.95
C VAL A 95 -6.10 -13.84 -2.03
N ASP A 96 -5.16 -13.77 -2.96
CA ASP A 96 -4.87 -14.82 -3.94
C ASP A 96 -3.63 -15.58 -3.47
N VAL A 97 -3.86 -16.68 -2.75
CA VAL A 97 -2.79 -17.52 -2.17
C VAL A 97 -1.92 -18.15 -3.26
N ALA A 98 -2.52 -18.54 -4.39
CA ALA A 98 -1.82 -19.20 -5.48
C ALA A 98 -0.79 -18.27 -6.14
N ARG A 99 -1.12 -16.98 -6.25
CA ARG A 99 -0.23 -15.96 -6.84
C ARG A 99 0.58 -15.17 -5.81
N GLY A 100 0.36 -15.42 -4.53
CA GLY A 100 1.00 -14.66 -3.45
C GLY A 100 0.59 -13.19 -3.43
N VAL A 101 -0.65 -12.87 -3.82
CA VAL A 101 -1.14 -11.49 -3.94
C VAL A 101 -2.12 -11.15 -2.83
N VAL A 102 -1.98 -9.94 -2.28
CA VAL A 102 -2.94 -9.33 -1.37
C VAL A 102 -3.33 -7.96 -1.92
N VAL A 103 -4.63 -7.70 -2.03
CA VAL A 103 -5.17 -6.37 -2.35
C VAL A 103 -5.78 -5.79 -1.09
N VAL A 104 -5.38 -4.56 -0.77
CA VAL A 104 -5.88 -3.80 0.38
C VAL A 104 -6.29 -2.41 -0.04
N ARG A 105 -7.42 -1.95 0.48
CA ARG A 105 -7.84 -0.55 0.41
C ARG A 105 -7.38 0.20 1.66
N GLY A 106 -6.99 1.44 1.46
CA GLY A 106 -6.63 2.35 2.54
C GLY A 106 -7.18 3.75 2.31
N TRP A 107 -7.04 4.58 3.35
CA TRP A 107 -7.43 5.97 3.36
C TRP A 107 -6.39 6.80 4.08
N ALA A 108 -6.14 8.00 3.60
CA ALA A 108 -5.32 9.00 4.28
C ALA A 108 -5.74 10.41 3.86
N ARG A 109 -5.28 11.40 4.61
CA ARG A 109 -5.29 12.79 4.16
C ARG A 109 -3.93 13.12 3.59
N PHE A 110 -3.88 13.56 2.34
CA PHE A 110 -2.66 14.01 1.67
C PHE A 110 -2.64 15.54 1.58
N GLU A 111 -1.44 16.10 1.52
CA GLU A 111 -1.22 17.53 1.32
C GLU A 111 -0.01 17.78 0.44
N ALA A 112 -0.20 18.63 -0.57
CA ALA A 112 0.87 19.13 -1.42
C ALA A 112 1.74 20.13 -0.66
N ARG A 113 3.01 19.77 -0.43
CA ARG A 113 3.95 20.56 0.38
C ARG A 113 4.16 21.98 -0.14
N ARG A 114 4.16 22.15 -1.46
CA ARG A 114 4.42 23.45 -2.10
C ARG A 114 3.28 24.44 -1.93
N THR A 115 2.03 23.96 -1.97
CA THR A 115 0.83 24.82 -2.04
C THR A 115 0.05 24.81 -0.74
N GLY A 116 0.28 23.82 0.13
CA GLY A 116 -0.48 23.58 1.36
C GLY A 116 -1.88 23.01 1.11
N GLN A 117 -2.26 22.73 -0.15
CA GLN A 117 -3.57 22.18 -0.47
C GLN A 117 -3.60 20.68 -0.17
N GLY A 118 -4.66 20.22 0.49
CA GLY A 118 -4.80 18.83 0.90
C GLY A 118 -6.21 18.28 0.70
N TRP A 119 -6.28 16.96 0.52
CA TRP A 119 -7.49 16.21 0.22
C TRP A 119 -7.50 14.91 1.03
N GLY A 120 -8.70 14.41 1.35
CA GLY A 120 -8.87 13.02 1.79
C GLY A 120 -9.07 12.13 0.57
N GLU A 121 -8.43 10.98 0.53
CA GLU A 121 -8.66 9.98 -0.51
C GLU A 121 -8.70 8.56 0.04
N GLY A 122 -9.37 7.70 -0.72
CA GLY A 122 -9.20 6.25 -0.65
C GLY A 122 -8.27 5.80 -1.78
N PHE A 123 -7.40 4.85 -1.48
CA PHE A 123 -6.46 4.27 -2.43
C PHE A 123 -6.45 2.75 -2.31
N VAL A 124 -5.95 2.07 -3.34
CA VAL A 124 -5.82 0.61 -3.37
C VAL A 124 -4.38 0.23 -3.60
N TYR A 125 -3.88 -0.69 -2.79
CA TYR A 125 -2.60 -1.35 -2.99
C TYR A 125 -2.81 -2.78 -3.47
N ARG A 126 -2.08 -3.18 -4.51
CA ARG A 126 -1.90 -4.59 -4.86
C ARG A 126 -0.46 -4.98 -4.56
N LEU A 127 -0.31 -5.87 -3.57
CA LEU A 127 0.96 -6.36 -3.08
C LEU A 127 1.18 -7.78 -3.58
N ARG A 128 2.32 -8.05 -4.23
CA ARG A 128 2.75 -9.42 -4.51
C ARG A 128 3.94 -9.75 -3.62
N MET A 129 3.85 -10.88 -2.93
CA MET A 129 4.89 -11.38 -2.03
C MET A 129 5.70 -12.49 -2.69
N GLY A 130 6.90 -12.73 -2.18
CA GLY A 130 7.75 -13.85 -2.59
C GLY A 130 9.07 -13.86 -1.82
N GLY A 131 9.98 -14.76 -2.19
CA GLY A 131 11.34 -14.73 -1.64
C GLY A 131 12.18 -13.55 -2.15
N ASP A 132 13.33 -13.34 -1.50
CA ASP A 132 14.23 -12.23 -1.77
C ASP A 132 15.07 -12.39 -3.07
N SER A 133 15.19 -13.62 -3.60
CA SER A 133 15.95 -13.96 -4.81
C SER A 133 15.08 -14.55 -5.95
N CYS A 134 15.63 -14.53 -7.17
CA CYS A 134 15.00 -14.99 -8.43
C CYS A 134 14.84 -16.51 -8.53
N GLU A 135 15.45 -17.28 -7.64
CA GLU A 135 15.49 -18.76 -7.74
C GLU A 135 14.17 -19.42 -7.33
N ILE A 136 13.21 -18.63 -6.88
CA ILE A 136 11.89 -19.07 -6.45
C ILE A 136 10.91 -18.70 -7.58
N GLU A 137 10.34 -19.73 -8.22
CA GLU A 137 9.39 -19.58 -9.34
C GLU A 137 8.16 -18.72 -8.94
N GLU A 138 7.40 -18.22 -9.94
CA GLU A 138 6.18 -17.47 -9.68
C GLU A 138 5.19 -18.28 -8.80
N GLY A 139 4.87 -17.75 -7.61
CA GLY A 139 3.97 -18.40 -6.65
C GLY A 139 4.67 -19.34 -5.66
N ASP A 140 6.00 -19.44 -5.76
CA ASP A 140 6.79 -20.23 -4.84
C ASP A 140 7.19 -19.38 -3.60
N PHE A 141 7.08 -20.00 -2.43
CA PHE A 141 7.34 -19.37 -1.14
C PHE A 141 8.60 -20.01 -0.57
N PRO A 142 9.45 -19.27 0.15
CA PRO A 142 10.64 -19.89 0.74
C PRO A 142 10.27 -21.10 1.60
N GLU A 143 10.64 -22.29 1.13
CA GLU A 143 10.54 -23.54 1.89
C GLU A 143 11.71 -23.59 2.88
N GLY A 144 11.55 -22.97 4.06
CA GLY A 144 12.59 -22.98 5.10
C GLY A 144 12.67 -21.67 5.87
N GLU A 145 13.90 -21.22 6.17
CA GLU A 145 14.20 -19.99 6.93
C GLU A 145 14.16 -18.70 6.08
N GLY A 146 13.85 -18.79 4.78
CA GLY A 146 13.79 -17.62 3.91
C GLY A 146 12.66 -16.67 4.28
N GLU A 147 12.95 -15.36 4.27
CA GLU A 147 11.96 -14.34 4.62
C GLU A 147 11.06 -14.00 3.42
N VAL A 148 9.74 -13.96 3.64
CA VAL A 148 8.78 -13.44 2.65
C VAL A 148 8.90 -11.92 2.57
N LYS A 149 9.12 -11.41 1.37
CA LYS A 149 9.26 -9.98 1.06
C LYS A 149 8.21 -9.53 0.06
N VAL A 150 7.98 -8.21 -0.02
CA VAL A 150 7.15 -7.59 -1.06
C VAL A 150 8.00 -7.52 -2.34
N LYS A 151 7.55 -8.20 -3.41
CA LYS A 151 8.17 -8.17 -4.75
C LYS A 151 7.49 -7.20 -5.70
N GLU A 152 6.23 -6.86 -5.46
CA GLU A 152 5.50 -5.90 -6.26
C GLU A 152 4.59 -5.05 -5.37
N TYR A 153 4.61 -3.74 -5.58
CA TYR A 153 3.79 -2.75 -4.91
C TYR A 153 3.14 -1.84 -5.95
N LEU A 154 1.88 -2.12 -6.29
CA LEU A 154 1.11 -1.31 -7.23
C LEU A 154 0.10 -0.45 -6.47
N VAL A 155 -0.04 0.81 -6.88
CA VAL A 155 -0.88 1.81 -6.21
C VAL A 155 -1.87 2.43 -7.20
N TRP A 156 -3.14 2.54 -6.78
CA TRP A 156 -4.16 3.36 -7.42
C TRP A 156 -4.71 4.37 -6.42
N ALA A 157 -4.62 5.65 -6.76
CA ALA A 157 -5.01 6.78 -5.93
C ALA A 157 -5.68 7.88 -6.78
N ASP A 158 -6.19 8.94 -6.16
CA ASP A 158 -6.78 10.11 -6.82
C ASP A 158 -5.70 11.05 -7.37
N THR A 159 -5.16 10.65 -8.52
CA THR A 159 -4.16 11.43 -9.25
C THR A 159 -4.70 12.78 -9.75
N GLY A 160 -6.02 12.96 -9.85
CA GLY A 160 -6.64 14.22 -10.21
C GLY A 160 -6.56 15.24 -9.08
N ALA A 161 -6.88 14.83 -7.85
CA ALA A 161 -6.70 15.64 -6.66
C ALA A 161 -5.23 16.01 -6.44
N ALA A 162 -4.31 15.04 -6.58
CA ALA A 162 -2.88 15.29 -6.49
C ALA A 162 -2.41 16.35 -7.51
N TYR A 163 -2.82 16.21 -8.78
CA TYR A 163 -2.47 17.16 -9.84
C TYR A 163 -2.94 18.58 -9.52
N LEU A 164 -4.21 18.74 -9.14
CA LEU A 164 -4.79 20.04 -8.80
C LEU A 164 -4.10 20.64 -7.57
N ALA A 165 -3.86 19.84 -6.53
CA ALA A 165 -3.22 20.28 -5.30
C ALA A 165 -1.79 20.78 -5.55
N LEU A 166 -0.98 20.04 -6.32
CA LEU A 166 0.40 20.43 -6.66
C LEU A 166 0.49 21.77 -7.42
N ARG A 167 -0.59 22.15 -8.11
CA ARG A 167 -0.71 23.39 -8.89
C ARG A 167 -1.36 24.54 -8.12
N GLY A 168 -1.96 24.29 -6.96
CA GLY A 168 -2.71 25.31 -6.23
C GLY A 168 -4.13 25.48 -6.77
N GLU A 169 -4.62 24.52 -7.54
CA GLU A 169 -5.88 24.56 -8.28
C GLU A 169 -6.96 23.68 -7.65
N LEU A 170 -6.69 23.01 -6.53
CA LEU A 170 -7.70 22.22 -5.82
C LEU A 170 -8.77 23.15 -5.24
N ARG A 171 -9.98 23.13 -5.80
CA ARG A 171 -11.14 23.93 -5.38
C ARG A 171 -12.22 23.01 -4.83
N GLY A 172 -12.74 23.33 -3.64
CA GLY A 172 -13.75 22.52 -2.96
C GLY A 172 -13.14 21.49 -2.01
N GLU A 173 -13.82 21.24 -0.89
CA GLU A 173 -13.37 20.30 0.12
C GLU A 173 -13.49 18.87 -0.41
N GLY A 174 -12.37 18.23 -0.69
CA GLY A 174 -12.28 16.77 -0.71
C GLY A 174 -12.39 16.24 0.72
N GLN A 175 -13.56 16.43 1.35
CA GLN A 175 -13.99 15.64 2.50
C GLN A 175 -14.33 14.27 1.91
N GLY A 176 -13.37 13.33 1.96
CA GLY A 176 -13.66 11.94 1.65
C GLY A 176 -14.86 11.51 2.48
N GLU A 177 -15.94 11.11 1.80
CA GLU A 177 -17.17 10.67 2.45
C GLU A 177 -16.84 9.61 3.51
N GLU A 178 -17.13 9.93 4.77
CA GLU A 178 -17.45 8.93 5.78
C GLU A 178 -18.71 8.22 5.26
N LEU A 179 -18.52 7.12 4.53
CA LEU A 179 -19.62 6.28 4.07
C LEU A 179 -20.42 5.87 5.31
N GLY A 180 -21.61 6.45 5.41
CA GLY A 180 -22.47 6.37 6.58
C GLY A 180 -22.71 4.94 7.03
N LEU A 181 -22.28 4.65 8.25
CA LEU A 181 -22.97 3.65 9.07
C LEU A 181 -24.22 4.33 9.62
N GLY A 182 -25.37 3.77 9.24
CA GLY A 182 -26.68 4.34 9.44
C GLY A 182 -26.94 4.83 10.86
N GLN A 183 -27.32 6.10 10.97
CA GLN A 183 -28.17 6.54 12.05
C GLN A 183 -29.55 5.94 11.79
N GLU A 184 -29.83 4.76 12.36
CA GLU A 184 -31.20 4.31 12.47
C GLU A 184 -31.96 5.29 13.37
N SER A 185 -32.95 5.91 12.74
CA SER A 185 -34.00 6.70 13.35
C SER A 185 -34.69 5.94 14.49
N GLY A 186 -34.69 6.53 15.67
CA GLY A 186 -35.64 6.22 16.74
C GLY A 186 -36.40 7.48 17.15
N LEU A 187 -37.46 7.81 16.41
CA LEU A 187 -38.49 8.76 16.83
C LEU A 187 -39.73 7.97 17.28
N GLY A 188 -40.29 8.35 18.44
CA GLY A 188 -41.60 7.96 18.97
C GLY A 188 -41.51 6.83 20.00
N LEU A 189 -41.94 6.98 21.26
CA LEU A 189 -42.86 7.90 21.94
C LEU A 189 -42.36 8.16 23.36
#